data_AF-A0A6B2X7X1-F1
#
_entry.id   AF-A0A6B2X7X1-F1
#
_cell.length_a   1.000
_cell.length_b   1.000
_cell.length_c   1.000
_cell.angle_alpha   90.00
_cell.angle_beta   90.00
_cell.angle_gamma   90.00
#
_symmetry.space_group_name_H-M   'P 1'
#
loop_
_entity.id
_entity.type
_entity.pdbx_description
1 polymer ?
#
loop_
_entity_poly.entity_id
_entity_poly.type
_entity_poly.pdbx_seq_one_letter_code
_entity_poly.pdbx_strand_id
1 'polypeptide(L)'
;MPTDSTDSPDFRLVGYRAATDRVEDQFWQHIGIEEDQLTALVEHHAEDGEHSFYLMHNGAVTWGIPGEPQLVALYLQRDTGARTFRFDHAAFALPAMAQSWLIARGCPEEEILLADGMGTAPADQATRALERRLRRDGDQFALLTSYTHDTTPMEITVLLRALDEKAPMPFRILLEEADLTARTHILREGGFATFEAATRWWEAHWSGEAIPLPPATPAARRATAAGVPAPPARPAPSRRPGH
;
A
#
# COMPACT_ATOMS: atom_id res chain seq x y z
N MET A 1 5.82 26.53 -13.19
CA MET A 1 4.48 27.02 -12.81
C MET A 1 3.61 25.78 -12.64
N PRO A 2 3.30 25.33 -11.41
CA PRO A 2 2.45 24.18 -11.24
C PRO A 2 1.00 24.59 -11.50
N THR A 3 0.31 23.79 -12.30
CA THR A 3 -1.14 23.85 -12.46
C THR A 3 -1.80 23.36 -11.18
N ASP A 4 -2.69 24.19 -10.69
CA ASP A 4 -3.66 23.98 -9.64
C ASP A 4 -4.47 22.68 -9.90
N SER A 5 -4.26 21.67 -9.06
CA SER A 5 -5.23 20.58 -8.86
C SER A 5 -5.10 20.16 -7.39
N THR A 6 -5.67 21.00 -6.53
CA THR A 6 -6.14 20.56 -5.22
C THR A 6 -7.36 19.66 -5.45
N ASP A 7 -7.15 18.45 -5.92
CA ASP A 7 -8.19 17.42 -5.93
C ASP A 7 -8.27 16.86 -4.49
N SER A 8 -8.95 17.63 -3.63
CA SER A 8 -9.39 17.12 -2.34
C SER A 8 -10.24 15.87 -2.57
N PRO A 9 -10.06 14.82 -1.75
CA PRO A 9 -10.70 13.54 -2.00
C PRO A 9 -12.23 13.61 -1.89
N ASP A 10 -12.97 13.03 -2.84
CA ASP A 10 -14.42 12.86 -2.72
C ASP A 10 -14.75 11.53 -2.03
N PHE A 11 -14.96 11.58 -0.72
CA PHE A 11 -15.32 10.39 0.08
C PHE A 11 -16.72 9.82 -0.23
N ARG A 12 -17.58 10.55 -0.95
CA ARG A 12 -18.96 10.14 -1.30
C ARG A 12 -19.79 9.71 -0.09
N LEU A 13 -19.64 10.42 1.03
CA LEU A 13 -20.34 10.15 2.30
C LEU A 13 -21.59 11.01 2.50
N VAL A 14 -21.97 11.85 1.54
CA VAL A 14 -23.19 12.67 1.63
C VAL A 14 -24.41 11.77 1.84
N GLY A 15 -25.13 12.00 2.94
CA GLY A 15 -26.31 11.21 3.33
C GLY A 15 -25.99 9.86 3.99
N TYR A 16 -24.72 9.57 4.28
CA TYR A 16 -24.29 8.47 5.13
C TYR A 16 -23.88 9.00 6.50
N ARG A 17 -24.08 8.18 7.52
CA ARG A 17 -23.48 8.38 8.85
C ARG A 17 -22.49 7.26 9.16
N ALA A 18 -21.60 7.46 10.12
CA ALA A 18 -20.75 6.36 10.56
C ALA A 18 -21.62 5.21 11.11
N ALA A 19 -21.18 3.96 10.93
CA ALA A 19 -21.90 2.80 11.45
C ALA A 19 -22.02 2.79 12.98
N THR A 20 -21.10 3.48 13.67
CA THR A 20 -21.08 3.67 15.13
C THR A 20 -20.34 4.98 15.45
N ASP A 21 -20.58 5.58 16.60
CA ASP A 21 -19.86 6.77 17.09
C ASP A 21 -18.34 6.56 17.10
N ARG A 22 -17.86 5.35 17.45
CA ARG A 22 -16.44 5.02 17.39
C ARG A 22 -15.85 5.14 15.98
N VAL A 23 -16.62 4.77 14.95
CA VAL A 23 -16.18 4.89 13.54
C VAL A 23 -16.15 6.36 13.13
N GLU A 24 -17.09 7.17 13.62
CA GLU A 24 -17.09 8.62 13.38
C GLU A 24 -15.86 9.28 14.00
N ASP A 25 -15.59 9.01 15.27
CA ASP A 25 -14.43 9.53 16.00
C ASP A 25 -13.12 9.12 15.31
N GLN A 26 -12.98 7.85 14.95
CA GLN A 26 -11.78 7.35 14.27
C GLN A 26 -11.62 7.97 12.88
N PHE A 27 -12.71 8.15 12.13
CA PHE A 27 -12.65 8.78 10.81
C PHE A 27 -12.21 10.23 10.92
N TRP A 28 -12.78 10.98 11.86
CA TRP A 28 -12.38 12.36 12.11
C TRP A 28 -10.90 12.44 12.54
N GLN A 29 -10.47 11.59 13.47
CA GLN A 29 -9.09 11.60 13.99
C GLN A 29 -8.02 11.26 12.94
N HIS A 30 -8.34 10.41 11.97
CA HIS A 30 -7.35 9.87 11.03
C HIS A 30 -7.45 10.44 9.62
N ILE A 31 -8.61 10.99 9.25
CA ILE A 31 -8.90 11.46 7.90
C ILE A 31 -9.46 12.89 7.97
N GLY A 32 -10.54 13.09 8.73
CA GLY A 32 -11.29 14.36 8.71
C GLY A 32 -10.55 15.57 9.27
N ILE A 33 -9.66 15.40 10.25
CA ILE A 33 -8.89 16.51 10.85
C ILE A 33 -7.87 17.12 9.88
N GLU A 34 -7.44 16.35 8.88
CA GLU A 34 -6.41 16.74 7.89
C GLU A 34 -6.97 16.77 6.46
N GLU A 35 -8.29 16.69 6.29
CA GLU A 35 -8.93 16.56 4.97
C GLU A 35 -8.53 17.67 3.99
N ASP A 36 -8.33 18.91 4.48
CA ASP A 36 -7.89 20.05 3.67
C ASP A 36 -6.42 19.98 3.23
N GLN A 37 -5.64 19.07 3.84
CA GLN A 37 -4.25 18.78 3.51
C GLN A 37 -4.08 17.45 2.78
N LEU A 38 -5.17 16.71 2.54
CA LEU A 38 -5.16 15.48 1.75
C LEU A 38 -5.33 15.82 0.26
N THR A 39 -4.40 15.30 -0.55
CA THR A 39 -4.49 15.36 -2.01
C THR A 39 -4.68 13.95 -2.56
N ALA A 40 -5.76 13.70 -3.28
CA ALA A 40 -5.98 12.42 -3.93
C ALA A 40 -4.95 12.19 -5.04
N LEU A 41 -4.19 11.10 -4.95
CA LEU A 41 -3.26 10.68 -6.00
C LEU A 41 -3.94 9.74 -7.00
N VAL A 42 -4.83 8.89 -6.49
CA VAL A 42 -5.73 8.04 -7.27
C VAL A 42 -6.94 7.65 -6.43
N GLU A 43 -8.10 7.59 -7.09
CA GLU A 43 -9.36 7.14 -6.50
C GLU A 43 -10.01 6.10 -7.40
N HIS A 44 -10.56 5.05 -6.78
CA HIS A 44 -11.40 4.10 -7.46
C HIS A 44 -12.67 3.86 -6.66
N HIS A 45 -13.81 3.82 -7.34
CA HIS A 45 -15.10 3.51 -6.73
C HIS A 45 -15.72 2.34 -7.46
N ALA A 46 -16.12 1.31 -6.72
CA ALA A 46 -16.81 0.17 -7.30
C ALA A 46 -18.15 0.59 -7.92
N GLU A 47 -18.58 -0.13 -8.97
CA GLU A 47 -19.79 0.19 -9.75
C GLU A 47 -21.07 0.20 -8.90
N ASP A 48 -21.13 -0.65 -7.87
CA ASP A 48 -22.23 -0.71 -6.90
C ASP A 48 -22.27 0.47 -5.93
N GLY A 49 -21.20 1.27 -5.88
CA GLY A 49 -21.03 2.37 -4.95
C GLY A 49 -20.81 1.95 -3.50
N GLU A 50 -20.69 0.66 -3.19
CA GLU A 50 -20.49 0.15 -1.83
C GLU A 50 -19.03 0.30 -1.39
N HIS A 51 -18.09 0.34 -2.33
CA HIS A 51 -16.66 0.39 -2.05
C HIS A 51 -15.98 1.59 -2.69
N SER A 52 -15.05 2.21 -1.96
CA SER A 52 -14.13 3.19 -2.51
C SER A 52 -12.73 3.03 -1.94
N PHE A 53 -11.75 3.27 -2.79
CA PHE A 53 -10.34 3.07 -2.54
C PHE A 53 -9.62 4.35 -2.90
N TYR A 54 -8.79 4.84 -1.98
CA TYR A 54 -8.06 6.09 -2.15
C TYR A 54 -6.60 5.85 -1.80
N LEU A 55 -5.71 6.37 -2.63
CA LEU A 55 -4.32 6.63 -2.27
C LEU A 55 -4.11 8.14 -2.31
N MET A 56 -3.75 8.71 -1.17
CA MET A 56 -3.67 10.14 -0.96
C MET A 56 -2.27 10.51 -0.45
N HIS A 57 -1.81 11.72 -0.79
CA HIS A 57 -0.70 12.38 -0.12
C HIS A 57 -1.25 13.24 1.02
N ASN A 58 -0.59 13.18 2.18
CA ASN A 58 -0.93 13.98 3.34
C ASN A 58 0.12 15.08 3.55
N GLY A 59 -0.23 16.31 3.17
CA GLY A 59 0.64 17.48 3.33
C GLY A 59 0.87 17.88 4.79
N ALA A 60 -0.01 17.48 5.72
CA ALA A 60 0.07 17.85 7.13
C ALA A 60 1.30 17.26 7.83
N VAL A 61 1.80 16.11 7.34
CA VAL A 61 2.98 15.41 7.89
C VAL A 61 4.23 16.30 7.89
N THR A 62 4.30 17.32 7.03
CA THR A 62 5.36 18.35 7.05
C THR A 62 5.51 19.03 8.42
N TRP A 63 4.44 19.07 9.21
CA TRP A 63 4.41 19.66 10.56
C TRP A 63 4.46 18.61 11.69
N GLY A 64 4.52 17.33 11.34
CA GLY A 64 4.53 16.17 12.23
C GLY A 64 5.92 15.72 12.66
N ILE A 65 6.10 14.42 12.88
CA ILE A 65 7.41 13.86 13.22
C ILE A 65 8.23 13.73 11.93
N PRO A 66 9.45 14.29 11.87
CA PRO A 66 10.29 14.17 10.70
C PRO A 66 10.47 12.72 10.25
N GLY A 67 10.26 12.50 8.96
CA GLY A 67 10.39 11.19 8.31
C GLY A 67 9.20 10.25 8.44
N GLU A 68 8.07 10.71 8.97
CA GLU A 68 6.82 9.97 8.93
C GLU A 68 6.34 9.68 7.50
N PRO A 69 5.64 8.55 7.28
CA PRO A 69 5.01 8.24 6.00
C PRO A 69 4.02 9.33 5.56
N GLN A 70 4.14 9.80 4.32
CA GLN A 70 3.29 10.86 3.77
C GLN A 70 2.14 10.35 2.89
N LEU A 71 2.02 9.03 2.68
CA LEU A 71 0.93 8.46 1.89
C LEU A 71 -0.08 7.81 2.81
N VAL A 72 -1.36 8.04 2.53
CA VAL A 72 -2.49 7.40 3.22
C VAL A 72 -3.27 6.57 2.21
N ALA A 73 -3.38 5.28 2.49
CA ALA A 73 -4.33 4.40 1.83
C ALA A 73 -5.62 4.35 2.65
N LEU A 74 -6.77 4.52 2.00
CA LEU A 74 -8.09 4.47 2.62
C LEU A 74 -8.98 3.50 1.82
N TYR A 75 -9.62 2.59 2.53
CA TYR A 75 -10.69 1.73 2.02
C TYR A 75 -11.98 2.07 2.76
N LEU A 76 -13.02 2.45 2.02
CA LEU A 76 -14.30 2.91 2.55
C LEU A 76 -15.40 1.96 2.09
N GLN A 77 -16.22 1.49 3.04
CA GLN A 77 -17.38 0.64 2.78
C GLN A 77 -18.67 1.35 3.17
N ARG A 78 -19.69 1.29 2.30
CA ARG A 78 -21.02 1.85 2.52
C ARG A 78 -22.07 0.75 2.53
N ASP A 79 -22.93 0.78 3.53
CA ASP A 79 -24.19 0.04 3.55
C ASP A 79 -25.29 0.97 3.02
N THR A 80 -25.71 0.73 1.78
CA THR A 80 -26.69 1.55 1.08
C THR A 80 -28.09 1.47 1.70
N GLY A 81 -28.43 0.32 2.29
CA GLY A 81 -29.72 0.08 2.94
C GLY A 81 -29.82 0.77 4.30
N ALA A 82 -28.79 0.67 5.12
CA ALA A 82 -28.71 1.31 6.44
C ALA A 82 -28.27 2.78 6.37
N ARG A 83 -27.76 3.23 5.22
CA ARG A 83 -27.12 4.55 5.03
C ARG A 83 -25.99 4.78 6.04
N THR A 84 -25.16 3.75 6.23
CA THR A 84 -24.00 3.83 7.13
C THR A 84 -22.69 3.55 6.41
N PHE A 85 -21.57 4.04 6.94
CA PHE A 85 -20.24 3.70 6.43
C PHE A 85 -19.30 3.11 7.50
N ARG A 86 -18.29 2.39 7.02
CA ARG A 86 -17.10 1.92 7.74
C ARG A 86 -15.87 2.23 6.89
N PHE A 87 -14.70 2.19 7.50
CA PHE A 87 -13.45 2.37 6.78
C PHE A 87 -12.31 1.58 7.45
N ASP A 88 -11.28 1.31 6.66
CA ASP A 88 -9.94 0.97 7.10
C ASP A 88 -8.95 1.96 6.47
N HIS A 89 -7.86 2.26 7.15
CA HIS A 89 -6.77 3.06 6.58
C HIS A 89 -5.41 2.56 7.05
N ALA A 90 -4.36 2.96 6.33
CA ALA A 90 -2.98 2.78 6.75
C ALA A 90 -2.06 3.81 6.08
N ALA A 91 -1.01 4.22 6.77
CA ALA A 91 0.01 5.10 6.25
C ALA A 91 1.18 4.31 5.66
N PHE A 92 1.73 4.76 4.53
CA PHE A 92 2.78 4.08 3.79
C PHE A 92 3.85 5.06 3.30
N ALA A 93 5.10 4.60 3.30
CA ALA A 93 6.21 5.38 2.80
C ALA A 93 6.36 5.26 1.27
N LEU A 94 5.88 4.15 0.68
CA LEU A 94 6.03 3.87 -0.76
C LEU A 94 4.67 3.64 -1.42
N PRO A 95 4.42 4.22 -2.62
CA PRO A 95 3.15 4.02 -3.34
C PRO A 95 2.83 2.55 -3.62
N ALA A 96 3.83 1.75 -4.02
CA ALA A 96 3.63 0.33 -4.32
C ALA A 96 3.09 -0.47 -3.12
N MET A 97 3.46 -0.10 -1.89
CA MET A 97 2.96 -0.75 -0.68
C MET A 97 1.51 -0.35 -0.38
N ALA A 98 1.19 0.95 -0.52
CA ALA A 98 -0.17 1.44 -0.37
C ALA A 98 -1.12 0.79 -1.38
N GLN A 99 -0.69 0.69 -2.64
CA GLN A 99 -1.41 -0.01 -3.70
C GLN A 99 -1.62 -1.49 -3.35
N SER A 100 -0.58 -2.18 -2.85
CA SER A 100 -0.73 -3.59 -2.43
C SER A 100 -1.76 -3.77 -1.32
N TRP A 101 -1.79 -2.86 -0.34
CA TRP A 101 -2.75 -2.88 0.75
C TRP A 101 -4.19 -2.66 0.28
N LEU A 102 -4.41 -1.82 -0.73
CA LEU A 102 -5.73 -1.60 -1.36
C LEU A 102 -6.15 -2.77 -2.24
N ILE A 103 -5.21 -3.35 -3.01
CA ILE A 103 -5.46 -4.54 -3.84
C ILE A 103 -5.87 -5.74 -2.97
N ALA A 104 -5.21 -5.92 -1.82
CA ALA A 104 -5.58 -6.96 -0.86
C ALA A 104 -7.00 -6.80 -0.28
N ARG A 105 -7.63 -5.62 -0.45
CA ARG A 105 -9.01 -5.30 -0.06
C ARG A 105 -9.99 -5.34 -1.24
N GLY A 106 -9.55 -5.79 -2.41
CA GLY A 106 -10.39 -5.99 -3.59
C GLY A 106 -10.35 -4.86 -4.61
N CYS A 107 -9.46 -3.86 -4.46
CA CYS A 107 -9.25 -2.89 -5.52
C CYS A 107 -8.58 -3.55 -6.74
N PRO A 108 -9.09 -3.36 -7.98
CA PRO A 108 -8.40 -3.79 -9.18
C PRO A 108 -7.02 -3.13 -9.30
N GLU A 109 -5.99 -3.88 -9.77
CA GLU A 109 -4.60 -3.38 -9.83
C GLU A 109 -4.50 -2.17 -10.76
N GLU A 110 -5.17 -2.23 -11.91
CA GLU A 110 -5.17 -1.23 -12.96
C GLU A 110 -5.86 0.09 -12.58
N GLU A 111 -6.81 0.03 -11.64
CA GLU A 111 -7.61 1.17 -11.19
C GLU A 111 -6.93 1.99 -10.09
N ILE A 112 -5.86 1.46 -9.49
CA ILE A 112 -5.11 2.13 -8.40
C ILE A 112 -3.67 2.49 -8.78
N LEU A 113 -3.36 2.47 -10.08
CA LEU A 113 -2.08 2.94 -10.58
C LEU A 113 -2.01 4.47 -10.53
N LEU A 114 -0.85 5.00 -10.15
CA LEU A 114 -0.60 6.43 -10.28
C LEU A 114 -0.56 6.81 -11.76
N ALA A 115 -1.16 7.95 -12.10
CA ALA A 115 -1.12 8.49 -13.45
C ALA A 115 0.32 8.85 -13.88
N ASP A 116 0.61 8.76 -15.18
CA ASP A 116 1.89 9.19 -15.72
C ASP A 116 2.20 10.65 -15.35
N GLY A 117 3.37 10.90 -14.76
CA GLY A 117 3.79 12.22 -14.31
C GLY A 117 3.43 12.56 -12.85
N MET A 118 2.66 11.72 -12.17
CA MET A 118 2.48 11.78 -10.71
C MET A 118 3.71 11.20 -10.01
N GLY A 119 4.36 12.00 -9.16
CA GLY A 119 5.60 11.64 -8.48
C GLY A 119 6.83 11.60 -9.41
N THR A 120 7.72 10.64 -9.16
CA THR A 120 8.93 10.34 -9.95
C THR A 120 8.75 9.09 -10.79
N ALA A 121 9.44 9.03 -11.94
CA ALA A 121 9.42 7.86 -12.80
C ALA A 121 10.53 6.86 -12.43
N PRO A 122 10.28 5.54 -12.50
CA PRO A 122 11.33 4.55 -12.26
C PRO A 122 12.51 4.73 -13.23
N ALA A 123 13.71 4.93 -12.68
CA ALA A 123 14.92 5.24 -13.46
C ALA A 123 15.41 4.06 -14.32
N ASP A 124 15.10 2.83 -13.91
CA ASP A 124 15.54 1.62 -14.61
C ASP A 124 14.51 0.47 -14.52
N GLN A 125 14.80 -0.61 -15.25
CA GLN A 125 13.91 -1.77 -15.31
C GLN A 125 13.89 -2.60 -14.02
N ALA A 126 14.94 -2.55 -13.19
CA ALA A 126 14.98 -3.24 -11.91
C ALA A 126 14.03 -2.57 -10.91
N THR A 127 14.00 -1.24 -10.86
CA THR A 127 13.03 -0.44 -10.10
C THR A 127 11.60 -0.80 -10.54
N ARG A 128 11.31 -0.74 -11.86
CA ARG A 128 9.96 -1.09 -12.39
C ARG A 128 9.54 -2.53 -12.08
N ALA A 129 10.49 -3.47 -12.05
CA ALA A 129 10.20 -4.85 -11.71
C ALA A 129 9.92 -5.01 -10.21
N LEU A 130 10.69 -4.32 -9.38
CA LEU A 130 10.54 -4.35 -7.93
C LEU A 130 9.20 -3.74 -7.49
N GLU A 131 8.84 -2.56 -7.99
CA GLU A 131 7.56 -1.92 -7.67
C GLU A 131 6.36 -2.77 -8.07
N ARG A 132 6.37 -3.35 -9.28
CA ARG A 132 5.31 -4.27 -9.72
C ARG A 132 5.19 -5.49 -8.81
N ARG A 133 6.31 -6.01 -8.32
CA ARG A 133 6.29 -7.12 -7.36
C ARG A 133 5.77 -6.67 -6.00
N LEU A 134 6.22 -5.53 -5.48
CA LEU A 134 5.74 -4.97 -4.20
C LEU A 134 4.25 -4.67 -4.24
N ARG A 135 3.72 -4.16 -5.35
CA ARG A 135 2.28 -3.94 -5.52
C ARG A 135 1.48 -5.23 -5.44
N ARG A 136 2.03 -6.35 -5.92
CA ARG A 136 1.34 -7.65 -5.97
C ARG A 136 1.50 -8.52 -4.73
N ASP A 137 2.64 -8.38 -4.04
CA ASP A 137 3.04 -9.28 -2.95
C ASP A 137 3.38 -8.51 -1.64
N GLY A 138 3.16 -7.20 -1.59
CA GLY A 138 3.51 -6.34 -0.45
C GLY A 138 2.69 -6.63 0.81
N ASP A 139 1.48 -7.15 0.64
CA ASP A 139 0.60 -7.65 1.71
C ASP A 139 1.15 -8.90 2.43
N GLN A 140 2.20 -9.54 1.88
CA GLN A 140 2.91 -10.65 2.52
C GLN A 140 3.97 -10.20 3.54
N PHE A 141 4.07 -8.89 3.77
CA PHE A 141 5.04 -8.31 4.69
C PHE A 141 4.34 -7.42 5.72
N ALA A 142 4.81 -7.50 6.97
CA ALA A 142 4.53 -6.52 8.00
C ALA A 142 5.53 -5.37 7.92
N LEU A 143 5.04 -4.13 7.92
CA LEU A 143 5.85 -2.93 8.10
C LEU A 143 6.37 -2.87 9.54
N LEU A 144 7.68 -2.83 9.74
CA LEU A 144 8.29 -2.65 11.06
C LEU A 144 8.59 -1.17 11.34
N THR A 145 9.18 -0.48 10.37
CA THR A 145 9.46 0.95 10.43
C THR A 145 9.76 1.50 9.04
N SER A 146 9.66 2.80 8.88
CA SER A 146 10.07 3.54 7.70
C SER A 146 10.61 4.91 8.10
N TYR A 147 11.44 5.49 7.25
CA TYR A 147 11.91 6.85 7.41
C TYR A 147 12.06 7.53 6.06
N THR A 148 11.48 8.72 5.94
CA THR A 148 11.56 9.60 4.78
C THR A 148 12.53 10.74 5.07
N HIS A 149 13.62 10.84 4.30
CA HIS A 149 14.44 12.03 4.25
C HIS A 149 13.97 12.87 3.06
N ASP A 150 13.19 13.90 3.33
CA ASP A 150 12.52 14.75 2.33
C ASP A 150 13.36 15.96 1.87
N THR A 151 14.61 16.06 2.33
CA THR A 151 15.60 17.04 1.86
C THR A 151 16.62 16.40 0.93
N THR A 152 17.26 17.17 0.05
CA THR A 152 18.23 16.64 -0.92
C THR A 152 19.49 16.08 -0.24
N PRO A 153 19.91 14.83 -0.53
CA PRO A 153 19.28 13.85 -1.43
C PRO A 153 18.01 13.21 -0.82
N MET A 154 16.92 13.17 -1.57
CA MET A 154 15.65 12.64 -1.06
C MET A 154 15.70 11.11 -1.05
N GLU A 155 15.47 10.51 0.11
CA GLU A 155 15.59 9.07 0.34
C GLU A 155 14.44 8.54 1.19
N ILE A 156 13.97 7.33 0.88
CA ILE A 156 12.97 6.62 1.69
C ILE A 156 13.53 5.25 2.04
N THR A 157 13.55 4.92 3.32
CA THR A 157 13.91 3.58 3.80
C THR A 157 12.72 2.91 4.46
N VAL A 158 12.53 1.63 4.18
CA VAL A 158 11.44 0.82 4.76
C VAL A 158 11.99 -0.52 5.22
N LEU A 159 11.76 -0.86 6.49
CA LEU A 159 12.09 -2.16 7.05
C LEU A 159 10.82 -3.01 7.18
N LEU A 160 10.86 -4.17 6.54
CA LEU A 160 9.76 -5.12 6.47
C LEU A 160 10.13 -6.46 7.10
N ARG A 161 9.12 -7.18 7.57
CA ARG A 161 9.21 -8.59 7.99
C ARG A 161 8.20 -9.43 7.21
N ALA A 162 8.67 -10.49 6.55
CA ALA A 162 7.83 -11.47 5.89
C ALA A 162 6.88 -12.12 6.90
N LEU A 163 5.62 -12.28 6.52
CA LEU A 163 4.61 -12.98 7.31
C LEU A 163 4.82 -14.50 7.30
N ASP A 164 5.45 -15.05 6.25
CA ASP A 164 5.89 -16.45 6.24
C ASP A 164 7.11 -16.63 7.14
N GLU A 165 6.91 -17.24 8.31
CA GLU A 165 7.96 -17.56 9.27
C GLU A 165 9.05 -18.49 8.71
N LYS A 166 8.79 -19.17 7.59
CA LYS A 166 9.76 -20.07 6.93
C LYS A 166 10.60 -19.36 5.87
N ALA A 167 10.42 -18.06 5.66
CA ALA A 167 11.24 -17.31 4.72
C ALA A 167 12.71 -17.32 5.16
N PRO A 168 13.67 -17.70 4.28
CA PRO A 168 15.09 -17.78 4.66
C PRO A 168 15.73 -16.40 4.93
N MET A 169 15.18 -15.36 4.30
CA MET A 169 15.52 -13.95 4.56
C MET A 169 14.21 -13.22 4.89
N PRO A 170 13.73 -13.32 6.14
CA PRO A 170 12.44 -12.79 6.51
C PRO A 170 12.46 -11.26 6.67
N PHE A 171 13.63 -10.63 6.82
CA PHE A 171 13.71 -9.17 6.94
C PHE A 171 14.14 -8.55 5.61
N ARG A 172 13.42 -7.51 5.19
CA ARG A 172 13.72 -6.79 3.95
C ARG A 172 13.90 -5.31 4.22
N ILE A 173 14.87 -4.70 3.56
CA ILE A 173 14.99 -3.24 3.51
C ILE A 173 14.71 -2.80 2.09
N LEU A 174 13.77 -1.88 1.93
CA LEU A 174 13.57 -1.14 0.70
C LEU A 174 14.25 0.22 0.84
N LEU A 175 15.08 0.58 -0.14
CA LEU A 175 15.73 1.88 -0.22
C LEU A 175 15.32 2.52 -1.55
N GLU A 176 14.60 3.63 -1.46
CA GLU A 176 14.28 4.52 -2.57
C GLU A 176 15.18 5.75 -2.51
N GLU A 177 15.82 6.07 -3.63
CA GLU A 177 16.60 7.29 -3.82
C GLU A 177 15.97 8.07 -4.98
N ALA A 178 15.62 9.34 -4.77
CA ALA A 178 14.96 10.16 -5.78
C ALA A 178 15.88 11.28 -6.31
N ASP A 179 15.96 11.37 -7.63
CA ASP A 179 16.52 12.50 -8.36
C ASP A 179 15.38 13.43 -8.80
N LEU A 180 15.17 14.49 -8.03
CA LEU A 180 14.11 15.48 -8.30
C LEU A 180 14.40 16.33 -9.55
N THR A 181 15.66 16.40 -10.00
CA THR A 181 16.03 17.12 -11.23
C THR A 181 15.66 16.29 -12.46
N ALA A 182 16.02 15.01 -12.46
CA ALA A 182 15.63 14.07 -13.51
C ALA A 182 14.16 13.64 -13.41
N ARG A 183 13.52 13.88 -12.26
CA ARG A 183 12.21 13.37 -11.87
C ARG A 183 12.15 11.84 -11.95
N THR A 184 13.20 11.19 -11.47
CA THR A 184 13.29 9.73 -11.44
C THR A 184 13.65 9.22 -10.06
N HIS A 185 13.41 7.93 -9.82
CA HIS A 185 13.84 7.25 -8.61
C HIS A 185 14.40 5.86 -8.88
N ILE A 186 15.28 5.44 -7.99
CA ILE A 186 15.85 4.10 -7.92
C ILE A 186 15.30 3.42 -6.67
N LEU A 187 14.72 2.23 -6.83
CA LEU A 187 14.27 1.40 -5.72
C LEU A 187 15.08 0.12 -5.68
N ARG A 188 15.62 -0.22 -4.51
CA ARG A 188 16.36 -1.47 -4.27
C ARG A 188 15.82 -2.19 -3.05
N GLU A 189 15.93 -3.51 -3.08
CA GLU A 189 15.58 -4.38 -1.95
C GLU A 189 16.83 -5.12 -1.48
N GLY A 190 17.06 -5.08 -0.16
CA GLY A 190 18.00 -5.93 0.53
C GLY A 190 17.36 -6.98 1.41
N GLY A 191 18.01 -8.13 1.55
CA GLY A 191 17.51 -9.28 2.31
C GLY A 191 18.40 -9.61 3.50
N PHE A 192 17.78 -9.84 4.65
CA PHE A 192 18.47 -10.15 5.91
C PHE A 192 17.84 -11.36 6.60
N ALA A 193 18.69 -12.22 7.16
CA ALA A 193 18.26 -13.40 7.90
C ALA A 193 17.73 -13.06 9.31
N THR A 194 18.23 -11.98 9.91
CA THR A 194 17.88 -11.58 11.29
C THR A 194 17.51 -10.10 11.37
N PHE A 195 16.69 -9.77 12.36
CA PHE A 195 16.31 -8.39 12.66
C PHE A 195 17.55 -7.55 12.98
N GLU A 196 18.45 -8.06 13.83
CA GLU A 196 19.70 -7.39 14.20
C GLU A 196 20.58 -7.06 12.99
N ALA A 197 20.67 -7.94 11.99
CA ALA A 197 21.45 -7.65 10.80
C ALA A 197 20.83 -6.50 9.98
N ALA A 198 19.49 -6.47 9.88
CA ALA A 198 18.78 -5.40 9.20
C ALA A 198 18.89 -4.07 9.96
N THR A 199 18.74 -4.07 11.29
CA THR A 199 18.85 -2.84 12.09
C THR A 199 20.27 -2.29 12.10
N ARG A 200 21.30 -3.14 12.14
CA ARG A 200 22.69 -2.66 12.00
C ARG A 200 22.94 -2.01 10.66
N TRP A 201 22.39 -2.56 9.57
CA TRP A 201 22.46 -1.90 8.27
C TRP A 201 21.73 -0.56 8.31
N TRP A 202 20.53 -0.52 8.88
CA TRP A 202 19.74 0.71 9.00
C TRP A 202 20.48 1.81 9.77
N GLU A 203 21.03 1.49 10.93
CA GLU A 203 21.79 2.41 11.78
C GLU A 203 23.04 2.92 11.08
N ALA A 204 23.81 2.04 10.43
CA ALA A 204 25.00 2.44 9.70
C ALA A 204 24.68 3.36 8.50
N HIS A 205 23.62 3.06 7.72
CA HIS A 205 23.15 3.93 6.62
C HIS A 205 22.84 5.34 7.12
N TRP A 206 22.01 5.45 8.16
CA TRP A 206 21.61 6.75 8.73
C TRP A 206 22.69 7.43 9.56
N SER A 207 23.79 6.75 9.89
CA SER A 207 25.00 7.36 10.46
C SER A 207 25.96 7.93 9.41
N GLY A 208 25.66 7.74 8.12
CA GLY A 208 26.46 8.22 7.00
C GLY A 208 27.56 7.24 6.55
N GLU A 209 27.51 5.98 6.98
CA GLU A 209 28.43 4.96 6.47
C GLU A 209 28.00 4.48 5.07
N ALA A 210 28.95 4.44 4.14
CA ALA A 210 28.72 3.94 2.78
C ALA A 210 28.69 2.40 2.73
N ILE A 211 27.66 1.81 3.32
CA ILE A 211 27.47 0.36 3.36
C ILE A 211 26.53 -0.11 2.24
N PRO A 212 26.95 -1.05 1.38
CA PRO A 212 26.11 -1.51 0.27
C PRO A 212 24.90 -2.28 0.80
N LEU A 213 23.75 -2.08 0.18
CA LEU A 213 22.56 -2.89 0.45
C LEU A 213 22.78 -4.34 -0.06
N PRO A 214 22.73 -5.37 0.80
CA PRO A 214 22.94 -6.75 0.37
C PRO A 214 21.87 -7.18 -0.63
N PRO A 215 22.19 -7.90 -1.72
CA PRO A 215 21.20 -8.27 -2.71
C PRO A 215 20.13 -9.20 -2.11
N ALA A 216 18.86 -8.83 -2.28
CA ALA A 216 17.76 -9.70 -1.95
C ALA A 216 17.61 -10.85 -2.97
N THR A 217 17.52 -12.09 -2.50
CA THR A 217 16.92 -13.15 -3.34
C THR A 217 15.40 -12.98 -3.35
N PRO A 218 14.73 -12.99 -4.51
CA PRO A 218 13.28 -12.92 -4.56
C PRO A 218 12.66 -14.05 -3.73
N ALA A 219 11.71 -13.72 -2.86
CA ALA A 219 10.91 -14.75 -2.20
C ALA A 219 10.15 -15.53 -3.29
N ALA A 220 10.40 -16.83 -3.41
CA ALA A 220 9.65 -17.68 -4.32
C ALA A 220 8.20 -17.74 -3.80
N ARG A 221 7.24 -17.27 -4.61
CA ARG A 221 5.82 -17.41 -4.32
C ARG A 221 5.53 -18.89 -4.10
N ARG A 222 5.04 -19.28 -2.91
CA ARG A 222 4.26 -20.52 -2.83
C ARG A 222 2.98 -20.23 -3.58
N ALA A 223 2.80 -20.84 -4.75
CA ALA A 223 1.51 -20.86 -5.39
C ALA A 223 0.51 -21.38 -4.35
N THR A 224 -0.36 -20.52 -3.86
CA THR A 224 -1.63 -20.97 -3.29
C THR A 224 -2.27 -21.77 -4.40
N ALA A 225 -2.35 -23.09 -4.21
CA ALA A 225 -3.03 -23.97 -5.15
C ALA A 225 -4.40 -23.33 -5.40
N ALA A 226 -4.64 -22.91 -6.65
CA ALA A 226 -5.99 -22.61 -7.09
C ALA A 226 -6.82 -23.83 -6.68
N GLY A 227 -7.83 -23.61 -5.82
CA GLY A 227 -8.68 -24.68 -5.34
C GLY A 227 -9.09 -25.54 -6.51
N VAL A 228 -8.75 -26.83 -6.45
CA VAL A 228 -9.18 -27.81 -7.45
C VAL A 228 -10.70 -27.64 -7.58
N PRO A 229 -11.24 -27.38 -8.79
CA PRO A 229 -12.68 -27.31 -8.97
C PRO A 229 -13.28 -28.61 -8.43
N ALA A 230 -14.23 -28.48 -7.52
CA ALA A 230 -14.95 -29.65 -7.01
C ALA A 230 -15.49 -30.45 -8.22
N PRO A 231 -15.28 -31.78 -8.27
CA PRO A 231 -15.80 -32.58 -9.35
C PRO A 231 -17.33 -32.41 -9.41
N PRO A 232 -17.93 -32.34 -10.61
CA PRO A 232 -19.36 -32.13 -10.74
C PRO A 232 -20.13 -33.19 -9.96
N ALA A 233 -21.13 -32.74 -9.21
CA ALA A 233 -22.00 -33.60 -8.43
C ALA A 233 -22.60 -34.70 -9.35
N ARG A 234 -22.48 -35.96 -8.92
CA ARG A 234 -23.09 -37.08 -9.65
C ARG A 234 -24.61 -36.86 -9.74
N PRO A 235 -25.23 -37.13 -10.90
CA PRO A 235 -26.68 -37.08 -11.03
C PRO A 235 -27.35 -37.99 -10.01
N ALA A 236 -28.37 -37.49 -9.32
CA ALA A 236 -29.18 -38.28 -8.42
C ALA A 236 -29.86 -39.44 -9.18
N PRO A 237 -29.95 -40.65 -8.60
CA PRO A 237 -30.62 -41.76 -9.24
C PRO A 237 -32.10 -41.44 -9.49
N SER A 238 -32.55 -41.68 -10.72
CA SER A 238 -33.93 -41.50 -11.12
C SER A 238 -34.84 -42.42 -10.31
N ARG A 239 -35.70 -41.80 -9.50
CA ARG A 239 -36.75 -42.50 -8.76
C ARG A 239 -37.81 -42.96 -9.77
N ARG A 240 -37.78 -44.23 -10.16
CA ARG A 240 -38.88 -44.85 -10.92
C ARG A 240 -40.16 -44.79 -10.09
N PRO A 241 -41.28 -44.30 -10.64
CA PRO A 241 -42.60 -44.53 -10.05
C PRO A 241 -42.98 -45.99 -10.24
N GLY A 242 -43.38 -46.65 -9.14
CA GLY A 242 -44.00 -47.97 -9.20
C GLY A 242 -45.44 -47.87 -9.68
N HIS A 243 -45.82 -48.77 -10.58
CA HIS A 243 -47.17 -49.27 -10.82
C HIS A 243 -47.07 -50.75 -11.18
#